data_AF-A0A0A9Y0E9-F1
#
_entry.id   AF-A0A0A9Y0E9-F1
#
_cell.length_a   1.000
_cell.length_b   1.000
_cell.length_c   1.000
_cell.angle_alpha   90.00
_cell.angle_beta   90.00
_cell.angle_gamma   90.00
#
_symmetry.space_group_name_H-M   'P 1'
#
loop_
_entity.id
_entity.type
_entity.pdbx_description
1 polymer ?
#
loop_
_entity_poly.entity_id
_entity_poly.type
_entity_poly.pdbx_seq_one_letter_code
_entity_poly.pdbx_strand_id
1 'polypeptide(L)'
;MHKQVVIISLSVLCAAVACSGETCVSDSKIIPEFLKSFREILGNSTSEFMSFGEDKFGHFGFDASWKKGTVGNFSTVRLVDGGRLSSGQMCTTGNVRRLTLDMNVEFDELSAHYEDFVFSIPLFKTTSSWAIFTTTGSNAVVTMSASQDVTSKQCSISLDNFQFNSWGIIEVRLGGNDGRNLVAETIFNANRNKIVKFLSKAGVGDKINNFVHSRLAEALETHVAAVCDIMASN
;
A
#
# COMPACT_ATOMS: atom_id res chain seq x y z
N MET A 1 -50.58 -49.73 -51.10
CA MET A 1 -51.35 -49.26 -49.95
C MET A 1 -50.40 -48.61 -48.96
N HIS A 2 -50.78 -47.42 -48.47
CA HIS A 2 -50.24 -46.64 -47.34
C HIS A 2 -48.84 -46.00 -47.46
N LYS A 3 -48.89 -44.66 -47.53
CA LYS A 3 -47.83 -43.66 -47.31
C LYS A 3 -47.50 -43.57 -45.80
N GLN A 4 -46.22 -43.42 -45.45
CA GLN A 4 -45.73 -42.67 -44.28
C GLN A 4 -44.37 -42.06 -44.68
N VAL A 5 -44.35 -40.80 -45.13
CA VAL A 5 -44.05 -39.57 -44.36
C VAL A 5 -42.66 -39.59 -43.70
N VAL A 6 -41.78 -38.78 -44.30
CA VAL A 6 -40.47 -38.36 -43.81
C VAL A 6 -40.61 -37.52 -42.54
N ILE A 7 -39.79 -37.78 -41.51
CA ILE A 7 -39.33 -36.73 -40.59
C ILE A 7 -37.82 -36.91 -40.39
N ILE A 8 -37.07 -36.02 -41.01
CA ILE A 8 -35.66 -35.75 -40.71
C ILE A 8 -35.63 -35.12 -39.32
N SER A 9 -35.11 -35.82 -38.31
CA SER A 9 -34.82 -35.20 -37.01
C SER A 9 -33.45 -34.51 -37.10
N LEU A 10 -33.47 -33.30 -37.66
CA LEU A 10 -32.45 -32.27 -37.44
C LEU A 10 -32.82 -31.54 -36.14
N SER A 11 -32.24 -31.97 -35.02
CA SER A 11 -32.22 -31.29 -33.70
C SER A 11 -31.60 -32.29 -32.72
N VAL A 12 -30.36 -32.10 -32.24
CA VAL A 12 -29.97 -31.06 -31.29
C VAL A 12 -28.52 -30.63 -31.55
N LEU A 13 -28.34 -29.61 -32.40
CA LEU A 13 -27.30 -28.59 -32.20
C LEU A 13 -27.89 -27.59 -31.18
N CYS A 14 -27.58 -27.79 -29.90
CA CYS A 14 -27.68 -26.84 -28.77
C CYS A 14 -27.54 -27.71 -27.51
N ALA A 15 -26.40 -27.81 -26.85
CA ALA A 15 -25.58 -26.69 -26.42
C ALA A 15 -24.11 -27.09 -26.50
N ALA A 16 -23.38 -26.42 -27.40
CA ALA A 16 -22.08 -25.91 -26.98
C ALA A 16 -22.38 -24.96 -25.82
N VAL A 17 -22.46 -25.50 -24.60
CA VAL A 17 -22.21 -24.70 -23.42
C VAL A 17 -20.76 -24.28 -23.61
N ALA A 18 -20.57 -23.09 -24.16
CA ALA A 18 -19.33 -22.38 -24.04
C ALA A 18 -19.15 -22.20 -22.53
N CYS A 19 -18.57 -23.20 -21.87
CA CYS A 19 -17.76 -22.98 -20.71
C CYS A 19 -16.69 -22.02 -21.24
N SER A 20 -16.92 -20.72 -21.11
CA SER A 20 -15.89 -19.72 -21.25
C SER A 20 -14.89 -20.04 -20.14
N GLY A 21 -13.98 -20.97 -20.44
CA GLY A 21 -12.91 -21.33 -19.53
C GLY A 21 -12.12 -20.08 -19.28
N GLU A 22 -11.98 -19.71 -18.02
CA GLU A 22 -11.12 -18.62 -17.61
C GLU A 22 -9.68 -19.00 -18.00
N THR A 23 -9.10 -18.26 -18.95
CA THR A 23 -7.69 -18.43 -19.33
C THR A 23 -6.86 -17.45 -18.54
N CYS A 24 -6.05 -17.95 -17.62
CA CYS A 24 -5.16 -17.14 -16.80
C CYS A 24 -3.71 -17.26 -17.24
N VAL A 25 -3.03 -16.12 -17.34
CA VAL A 25 -1.61 -16.02 -17.63
C VAL A 25 -0.96 -15.23 -16.49
N SER A 26 0.07 -15.81 -15.88
CA SER A 26 0.98 -15.07 -15.02
C SER A 26 2.05 -14.44 -15.90
N ASP A 27 2.09 -13.11 -15.96
CA ASP A 27 3.15 -12.40 -16.65
C ASP A 27 3.93 -11.52 -15.67
N SER A 28 5.20 -11.88 -15.50
CA SER A 28 6.17 -11.16 -14.68
C SER A 28 6.42 -9.71 -15.10
N LYS A 29 6.04 -9.32 -16.33
CA LYS A 29 6.23 -7.95 -16.85
C LYS A 29 5.13 -6.98 -16.42
N ILE A 30 3.95 -7.48 -16.05
CA ILE A 30 2.82 -6.62 -15.66
C ILE A 30 3.14 -5.85 -14.38
N ILE A 31 3.82 -6.49 -13.42
CA ILE A 31 4.15 -5.87 -12.14
C ILE A 31 5.10 -4.66 -12.31
N PRO A 32 6.26 -4.75 -13.00
CA PRO A 32 7.11 -3.58 -13.24
C PRO A 32 6.43 -2.41 -13.95
N GLU A 33 5.62 -2.68 -14.97
CA GLU A 33 4.89 -1.65 -15.71
C GLU A 33 3.87 -0.95 -14.81
N PHE A 34 3.12 -1.72 -14.04
CA PHE A 34 2.17 -1.19 -13.07
C PHE A 34 2.85 -0.36 -11.97
N LEU A 35 3.96 -0.88 -11.40
CA LEU A 35 4.69 -0.21 -10.34
C LEU A 35 5.25 1.15 -10.79
N LYS A 36 5.69 1.26 -12.05
CA LYS A 36 6.17 2.54 -12.59
C LYS A 36 5.08 3.61 -12.51
N SER A 37 3.89 3.32 -13.02
CA SER A 37 2.75 4.22 -12.94
C SER A 37 2.33 4.50 -11.49
N PHE A 38 2.39 3.47 -10.63
CA PHE A 38 2.10 3.60 -9.20
C PHE A 38 3.07 4.55 -8.47
N ARG A 39 4.36 4.54 -8.81
CA ARG A 39 5.36 5.47 -8.28
C ARG A 39 5.12 6.90 -8.74
N GLU A 40 4.85 7.09 -10.04
CA GLU A 40 4.56 8.41 -10.62
C GLU A 40 3.33 9.04 -9.94
N ILE A 41 2.32 8.21 -9.66
CA ILE A 41 1.11 8.55 -8.88
C ILE A 41 1.45 9.02 -7.45
N LEU A 42 2.23 8.25 -6.70
CA LEU A 42 2.60 8.56 -5.32
C LEU A 42 3.57 9.75 -5.20
N GLY A 43 4.33 10.06 -6.27
CA GLY A 43 5.30 11.14 -6.31
C GLY A 43 4.73 12.54 -6.59
N ASN A 44 3.44 12.69 -6.91
CA ASN A 44 2.88 14.00 -7.25
C ASN A 44 2.50 14.82 -5.99
N SER A 45 2.99 16.06 -5.94
CA SER A 45 3.32 16.93 -4.78
C SER A 45 2.28 17.22 -3.68
N THR A 46 1.05 16.71 -3.74
CA THR A 46 0.01 16.93 -2.69
C THR A 46 -0.14 15.79 -1.70
N SER A 47 0.58 14.68 -1.91
CA SER A 47 0.39 13.42 -1.14
C SER A 47 1.63 12.93 -0.40
N GLU A 48 2.76 13.67 -0.46
CA GLU A 48 4.05 13.20 0.06
C GLU A 48 4.08 13.11 1.59
N PHE A 49 3.27 13.94 2.27
CA PHE A 49 3.20 14.02 3.72
C PHE A 49 1.76 14.19 4.20
N MET A 50 1.42 13.49 5.29
CA MET A 50 0.19 13.65 6.04
C MET A 50 0.51 14.30 7.38
N SER A 51 -0.14 15.43 7.66
CA SER A 51 -0.12 16.04 9.00
C SER A 51 -1.15 15.40 9.92
N PHE A 52 -0.79 15.24 11.18
CA PHE A 52 -1.70 14.88 12.27
C PHE A 52 -1.49 15.81 13.48
N GLY A 53 -2.55 16.01 14.24
CA GLY A 53 -2.60 17.03 15.30
C GLY A 53 -1.78 16.72 16.55
N GLU A 54 -1.94 17.59 17.54
CA GLU A 54 -1.42 17.42 18.90
C GLU A 54 -2.00 16.16 19.54
N ASP A 55 -1.14 15.43 20.25
CA ASP A 55 -1.57 14.30 21.07
C ASP A 55 -0.57 14.07 22.22
N LYS A 56 -1.00 13.26 23.17
CA LYS A 56 -0.16 12.77 24.26
C LYS A 56 -0.50 11.33 24.59
N PHE A 57 0.53 10.55 24.89
CA PHE A 57 0.43 9.18 25.32
C PHE A 57 1.15 9.00 26.66
N GLY A 58 0.55 8.23 27.58
CA GLY A 58 1.14 7.97 28.90
C GLY A 58 0.71 6.65 29.52
N HIS A 59 1.66 5.80 29.94
CA HIS A 59 1.38 4.58 30.72
C HIS A 59 2.59 4.08 31.52
N PHE A 60 2.38 3.71 32.80
CA PHE A 60 3.39 3.17 33.73
C PHE A 60 4.72 3.96 33.79
N GLY A 61 4.66 5.29 33.91
CA GLY A 61 5.87 6.13 33.99
C GLY A 61 6.61 6.23 32.65
N PHE A 62 5.90 6.13 31.54
CA PHE A 62 6.38 6.50 30.23
C PHE A 62 5.34 7.44 29.66
N ASP A 63 5.72 8.69 29.40
CA ASP A 63 4.86 9.68 28.78
C ASP A 63 5.57 10.31 27.59
N ALA A 64 4.80 10.57 26.53
CA ALA A 64 5.22 11.27 25.33
C ALA A 64 4.13 12.25 24.91
N SER A 65 4.50 13.45 24.47
CA SER A 65 3.56 14.43 23.92
C SER A 65 4.20 15.20 22.78
N TRP A 66 3.38 15.65 21.84
CA TRP A 66 3.82 16.45 20.68
C TRP A 66 2.72 17.43 20.29
N LYS A 67 3.07 18.56 19.67
CA LYS A 67 2.06 19.53 19.21
C LYS A 67 1.68 19.38 17.74
N LYS A 68 2.61 18.95 16.91
CA LYS A 68 2.35 18.66 15.50
C LYS A 68 3.08 17.40 15.11
N GLY A 69 2.41 16.54 14.38
CA GLY A 69 3.02 15.37 13.77
C GLY A 69 2.85 15.39 12.27
N THR A 70 3.81 14.82 11.56
CA THR A 70 3.75 14.63 10.12
C THR A 70 4.32 13.26 9.81
N VAL A 71 3.68 12.49 8.95
CA VAL A 71 4.23 11.22 8.44
C VAL A 71 4.24 11.24 6.92
N GLY A 72 5.32 10.78 6.30
CA GLY A 72 5.41 10.82 4.86
C GLY A 72 6.73 10.33 4.31
N ASN A 73 7.07 10.88 3.14
CA ASN A 73 8.06 10.36 2.20
C ASN A 73 7.56 9.13 1.42
N PHE A 74 6.27 9.13 1.07
CA PHE A 74 5.59 8.03 0.35
C PHE A 74 6.05 7.84 -1.10
N SER A 75 6.75 8.83 -1.68
CA SER A 75 7.31 8.80 -3.03
C SER A 75 8.45 7.78 -3.18
N THR A 76 9.04 7.34 -2.07
CA THR A 76 10.13 6.35 -2.02
C THR A 76 9.67 4.90 -2.19
N VAL A 77 8.42 4.69 -2.60
CA VAL A 77 7.83 3.35 -2.73
C VAL A 77 8.50 2.53 -3.84
N ARG A 78 8.89 1.30 -3.53
CA ARG A 78 9.39 0.32 -4.50
C ARG A 78 8.97 -1.10 -4.15
N LEU A 79 9.14 -2.03 -5.08
CA LEU A 79 8.99 -3.45 -4.78
C LEU A 79 10.13 -3.90 -3.87
N VAL A 80 9.82 -4.84 -3.00
CA VAL A 80 10.84 -5.52 -2.18
C VAL A 80 11.70 -6.39 -3.08
N ASP A 81 13.02 -6.14 -3.07
CA ASP A 81 13.98 -7.02 -3.75
C ASP A 81 14.22 -8.29 -2.91
N GLY A 82 13.93 -9.47 -3.47
CA GLY A 82 14.34 -10.76 -2.89
C GLY A 82 13.48 -11.33 -1.73
N GLY A 83 12.25 -10.86 -1.55
CA GLY A 83 11.28 -11.34 -0.53
C GLY A 83 10.09 -12.14 -1.08
N ARG A 84 8.99 -12.25 -0.30
CA ARG A 84 7.70 -12.85 -0.71
C ARG A 84 7.37 -12.42 -2.15
N LEU A 85 7.09 -13.39 -3.01
CA LEU A 85 6.89 -13.15 -4.44
C LEU A 85 5.66 -12.26 -4.64
N SER A 86 5.88 -11.07 -5.20
CA SER A 86 4.80 -10.31 -5.82
C SER A 86 4.28 -11.11 -7.03
N SER A 87 2.97 -11.20 -7.20
CA SER A 87 2.33 -11.97 -8.25
C SER A 87 1.34 -11.12 -9.04
N GLY A 88 1.37 -11.27 -10.36
CA GLY A 88 0.42 -10.66 -11.26
C GLY A 88 -0.21 -11.73 -12.13
N GLN A 89 -1.54 -11.74 -12.17
CA GLN A 89 -2.30 -12.72 -12.93
C GLN A 89 -3.36 -12.00 -13.75
N MET A 90 -3.32 -12.22 -15.06
CA MET A 90 -4.34 -11.75 -15.97
C MET A 90 -5.20 -12.94 -16.41
N CYS A 91 -6.50 -12.87 -16.14
CA CYS A 91 -7.47 -13.87 -16.52
C CYS A 91 -8.46 -13.30 -17.53
N THR A 92 -8.76 -14.05 -18.58
CA THR A 92 -9.78 -13.68 -19.57
C THR A 92 -10.94 -14.65 -19.51
N THR A 93 -12.15 -14.12 -19.34
CA THR A 93 -13.39 -14.91 -19.38
C THR A 93 -14.37 -14.23 -20.33
N GLY A 94 -14.57 -14.82 -21.51
CA GLY A 94 -15.38 -14.22 -22.56
C GLY A 94 -14.80 -12.87 -23.02
N ASN A 95 -15.59 -11.79 -22.89
CA ASN A 95 -15.20 -10.43 -23.26
C ASN A 95 -14.64 -9.61 -22.09
N VAL A 96 -14.37 -10.23 -20.94
CA VAL A 96 -13.84 -9.54 -19.76
C VAL A 96 -12.42 -10.01 -19.49
N ARG A 97 -11.50 -9.06 -19.41
CA ARG A 97 -10.14 -9.26 -18.89
C ARG A 97 -10.10 -8.79 -17.44
N ARG A 98 -9.59 -9.62 -16.54
CA ARG A 98 -9.37 -9.30 -15.14
C ARG A 98 -7.89 -9.41 -14.82
N LEU A 99 -7.34 -8.38 -14.19
CA LEU A 99 -5.99 -8.37 -13.67
C LEU A 99 -6.08 -8.38 -12.14
N THR A 100 -5.31 -9.24 -11.50
CA THR A 100 -5.07 -9.20 -10.05
C THR A 100 -3.57 -9.06 -9.81
N LEU A 101 -3.19 -8.09 -8.99
CA LEU A 101 -1.81 -7.83 -8.58
C LEU A 101 -1.71 -7.91 -7.06
N ASP A 102 -0.82 -8.76 -6.58
CA ASP A 102 -0.38 -8.79 -5.19
C ASP A 102 1.08 -8.34 -5.15
N MET A 103 1.34 -7.22 -4.51
CA MET A 103 2.65 -6.57 -4.47
C MET A 103 3.13 -6.42 -3.02
N ASN A 104 4.34 -6.90 -2.75
CA ASN A 104 5.07 -6.52 -1.55
C ASN A 104 5.88 -5.26 -1.87
N VAL A 105 5.58 -4.17 -1.16
CA VAL A 105 6.24 -2.89 -1.38
C VAL A 105 6.98 -2.44 -0.12
N GLU A 106 8.06 -1.72 -0.34
CA GLU A 106 8.81 -1.00 0.66
C GLU A 106 8.85 0.48 0.34
N PHE A 107 8.95 1.28 1.39
CA PHE A 107 9.33 2.67 1.28
C PHE A 107 10.81 2.72 1.63
N ASP A 108 11.67 3.26 0.74
CA ASP A 108 13.11 3.36 1.03
C ASP A 108 13.34 4.15 2.31
N GLU A 109 12.52 5.18 2.50
CA GLU A 109 12.50 5.95 3.71
C GLU A 109 11.08 6.42 3.96
N LEU A 110 10.49 5.98 5.08
CA LEU A 110 9.27 6.60 5.61
C LEU A 110 9.62 7.28 6.93
N SER A 111 9.26 8.56 7.04
CA SER A 111 9.66 9.40 8.16
C SER A 111 8.43 9.94 8.89
N ALA A 112 8.36 9.73 10.20
CA ALA A 112 7.39 10.35 11.09
C ALA A 112 8.08 11.43 11.92
N HIS A 113 7.75 12.68 11.64
CA HIS A 113 8.28 13.86 12.30
C HIS A 113 7.30 14.38 13.36
N TYR A 114 7.81 14.76 14.52
CA TYR A 114 7.03 15.31 15.63
C TYR A 114 7.68 16.62 16.10
N GLU A 115 6.92 17.71 16.06
CA GLU A 115 7.31 19.01 16.62
C GLU A 115 6.89 19.13 18.09
N ASP A 116 7.71 19.85 18.87
CA ASP A 116 7.53 20.01 20.32
C ASP A 116 7.36 18.65 21.04
N PHE A 117 8.11 17.66 20.57
CA PHE A 117 8.18 16.34 21.15
C PHE A 117 8.84 16.39 22.53
N VAL A 118 8.10 15.91 23.52
CA VAL A 118 8.54 15.77 24.90
C VAL A 118 8.37 14.32 25.28
N PHE A 119 9.44 13.73 25.79
CA PHE A 119 9.48 12.38 26.32
C PHE A 119 9.84 12.43 27.80
N SER A 120 9.12 11.68 28.64
CA SER A 120 9.41 11.57 30.07
C SER A 120 9.25 10.16 30.62
N ILE A 121 10.13 9.84 31.56
CA ILE A 121 10.10 8.67 32.45
C ILE A 121 10.35 9.15 33.89
N PRO A 122 10.14 8.33 34.94
CA PRO A 122 10.55 8.68 36.29
C PRO A 122 11.98 9.23 36.31
N LEU A 123 12.13 10.43 36.88
CA LEU A 123 13.41 11.15 37.05
C LEU A 123 14.09 11.63 35.76
N PHE A 124 13.48 11.48 34.59
CA PHE A 124 14.08 11.94 33.33
C PHE A 124 13.02 12.50 32.37
N LYS A 125 13.30 13.67 31.80
CA LYS A 125 12.43 14.35 30.85
C LYS A 125 13.29 15.07 29.82
N THR A 126 12.96 14.91 28.54
CA THR A 126 13.57 15.69 27.45
C THR A 126 13.09 17.13 27.50
N THR A 127 13.92 18.04 27.04
CA THR A 127 13.51 19.41 26.75
C THR A 127 12.84 19.42 25.37
N SER A 128 11.94 20.39 25.13
CA SER A 128 11.16 20.47 23.88
C SER A 128 12.06 20.23 22.67
N SER A 129 11.83 19.10 22.00
CA SER A 129 12.67 18.60 20.92
C SER A 129 11.80 18.39 19.70
N TRP A 130 12.42 18.18 18.54
CA TRP A 130 11.72 17.49 17.46
C TRP A 130 12.13 16.02 17.50
N ALA A 131 11.26 15.11 17.06
CA ALA A 131 11.59 13.71 16.89
C ALA A 131 11.34 13.27 15.46
N ILE A 132 12.35 12.70 14.80
CA ILE A 132 12.18 12.06 13.49
C ILE A 132 12.36 10.56 13.70
N PHE A 133 11.34 9.80 13.35
CA PHE A 133 11.37 8.35 13.31
C PHE A 133 11.44 7.90 11.87
N THR A 134 12.55 7.28 11.47
CA THR A 134 12.77 6.83 10.10
C THR A 134 12.71 5.32 10.04
N THR A 135 11.91 4.76 9.13
CA THR A 135 11.88 3.34 8.83
C THR A 135 12.40 3.03 7.43
N THR A 136 13.13 1.93 7.31
CA THR A 136 13.59 1.35 6.05
C THR A 136 13.21 -0.15 5.96
N GLY A 137 12.95 -0.64 4.75
CA GLY A 137 12.67 -2.06 4.47
C GLY A 137 11.22 -2.41 4.11
N SER A 138 10.92 -3.72 4.02
CA SER A 138 9.63 -4.27 3.58
C SER A 138 8.49 -3.98 4.55
N ASN A 139 7.73 -2.93 4.23
CA ASN A 139 6.84 -2.29 5.20
C ASN A 139 5.37 -2.31 4.79
N ALA A 140 5.02 -2.68 3.56
CA ALA A 140 3.62 -2.77 3.14
C ALA A 140 3.30 -3.87 2.12
N VAL A 141 2.03 -4.26 2.09
CA VAL A 141 1.44 -5.16 1.09
C VAL A 141 0.31 -4.42 0.39
N VAL A 142 0.26 -4.55 -0.93
CA VAL A 142 -0.74 -3.91 -1.78
C VAL A 142 -1.40 -4.99 -2.63
N THR A 143 -2.73 -5.07 -2.58
CA THR A 143 -3.51 -5.91 -3.50
C THR A 143 -4.38 -5.01 -4.34
N MET A 144 -4.40 -5.28 -5.63
CA MET A 144 -5.14 -4.51 -6.61
C MET A 144 -5.83 -5.41 -7.61
N SER A 145 -6.96 -4.94 -8.11
CA SER A 145 -7.61 -5.56 -9.24
C SER A 145 -8.03 -4.53 -10.27
N ALA A 146 -8.04 -4.97 -11.52
CA ALA A 146 -8.58 -4.20 -12.63
C ALA A 146 -9.42 -5.12 -13.53
N SER A 147 -10.45 -4.55 -14.15
CA SER A 147 -11.34 -5.27 -15.05
C SER A 147 -11.56 -4.42 -16.29
N GLN A 148 -11.51 -5.04 -17.46
CA GLN A 148 -11.77 -4.41 -18.74
C GLN A 148 -12.78 -5.22 -19.54
N ASP A 149 -13.83 -4.57 -20.01
CA ASP A 149 -14.68 -5.09 -21.09
C ASP A 149 -14.02 -4.78 -22.43
N VAL A 150 -13.61 -5.84 -23.14
CA VAL A 150 -12.89 -5.76 -24.42
C VAL A 150 -13.75 -5.12 -25.52
N THR A 151 -15.07 -5.25 -25.45
CA THR A 151 -15.99 -4.77 -26.50
C THR A 151 -16.27 -3.28 -26.35
N SER A 152 -16.59 -2.85 -25.12
CA SER A 152 -16.90 -1.45 -24.82
C SER A 152 -15.66 -0.62 -24.49
N LYS A 153 -14.51 -1.27 -24.28
CA LYS A 153 -13.27 -0.71 -23.73
C LYS A 153 -13.47 -0.04 -22.37
N GLN A 154 -14.59 -0.28 -21.69
CA GLN A 154 -14.80 0.18 -20.33
C GLN A 154 -13.84 -0.56 -19.40
N CYS A 155 -13.25 0.18 -18.50
CA CYS A 155 -12.20 -0.33 -17.64
C CYS A 155 -12.33 0.29 -16.26
N SER A 156 -12.16 -0.55 -15.25
CA SER A 156 -12.27 -0.19 -13.84
C SER A 156 -11.05 -0.72 -13.10
N ILE A 157 -10.61 0.02 -12.11
CA ILE A 157 -9.52 -0.36 -11.23
C ILE A 157 -9.97 -0.18 -9.78
N SER A 158 -9.53 -1.07 -8.91
CA SER A 158 -9.71 -0.95 -7.48
C SER A 158 -8.40 -1.26 -6.74
N LEU A 159 -8.16 -0.47 -5.70
CA LEU A 159 -7.26 -0.85 -4.63
C LEU A 159 -8.06 -1.74 -3.68
N ASP A 160 -7.78 -3.03 -3.69
CA ASP A 160 -8.51 -3.99 -2.86
C ASP A 160 -7.97 -4.02 -1.44
N ASN A 161 -6.65 -3.81 -1.29
CA ASN A 161 -5.99 -3.73 0.01
C ASN A 161 -4.72 -2.88 -0.05
N PHE A 162 -4.52 -2.06 0.99
CA PHE A 162 -3.22 -1.52 1.34
C PHE A 162 -3.00 -1.76 2.84
N GLN A 163 -1.93 -2.46 3.17
CA GLN A 163 -1.61 -2.79 4.55
C GLN A 163 -0.15 -2.50 4.85
N PHE A 164 0.08 -1.49 5.69
CA PHE A 164 1.34 -1.22 6.35
C PHE A 164 1.53 -2.21 7.50
N ASN A 165 2.55 -3.04 7.39
CA ASN A 165 2.72 -4.24 8.22
C ASN A 165 3.88 -4.12 9.21
N SER A 166 4.83 -3.22 8.94
CA SER A 166 6.08 -3.17 9.68
C SER A 166 6.75 -1.81 9.60
N TRP A 167 7.43 -1.44 10.68
CA TRP A 167 8.37 -0.31 10.75
C TRP A 167 9.82 -0.75 10.49
N GLY A 168 10.01 -1.92 9.86
CA GLY A 168 11.31 -2.44 9.43
C GLY A 168 12.45 -2.18 10.42
N ILE A 169 13.52 -1.58 9.90
CA ILE A 169 14.57 -0.98 10.73
C ILE A 169 14.14 0.43 11.08
N ILE A 170 14.01 0.71 12.38
CA ILE A 170 13.62 2.02 12.87
C ILE A 170 14.70 2.69 13.70
N GLU A 171 14.86 3.99 13.46
CA GLU A 171 15.74 4.88 14.21
C GLU A 171 15.01 6.16 14.59
N VAL A 172 15.32 6.69 15.77
CA VAL A 172 14.87 8.00 16.21
C VAL A 172 16.04 8.98 16.21
N ARG A 173 15.76 10.21 15.79
CA ARG A 173 16.64 11.36 15.99
C ARG A 173 15.89 12.40 16.79
N LEU A 174 16.50 12.89 17.87
CA LEU A 174 15.95 13.92 18.73
C LEU A 174 16.71 15.23 18.54
N GLY A 175 15.98 16.29 18.20
CA GLY A 175 16.51 17.62 18.03
C GLY A 175 16.89 18.31 19.34
N GLY A 176 17.84 19.24 19.25
CA GLY A 176 18.30 20.08 20.35
C GLY A 176 19.62 19.58 20.96
N ASN A 177 20.46 20.52 21.39
CA ASN A 177 21.81 20.25 21.91
C ASN A 177 21.84 19.92 23.42
N ASP A 178 20.70 19.56 24.01
CA ASP A 178 20.66 19.17 25.41
C ASP A 178 21.15 17.74 25.57
N GLY A 179 22.12 17.51 26.46
CA GLY A 179 22.66 16.18 26.74
C GLY A 179 21.60 15.15 27.14
N ARG A 180 20.45 15.61 27.67
CA ARG A 180 19.30 14.75 27.92
C ARG A 180 18.68 14.19 26.62
N ASN A 181 18.57 14.99 25.57
CA ASN A 181 17.99 14.53 24.31
C ASN A 181 18.89 13.46 23.64
N LEU A 182 20.21 13.64 23.70
CA LEU A 182 21.19 12.64 23.25
C LEU A 182 21.08 11.31 24.03
N VAL A 183 20.92 11.39 25.35
CA VAL A 183 20.71 10.20 26.19
C VAL A 183 19.40 9.49 25.85
N ALA A 184 18.31 10.25 25.67
CA ALA A 184 17.02 9.69 25.25
C ALA A 184 17.13 9.00 23.89
N GLU A 185 17.75 9.65 22.90
CA GLU A 185 17.98 9.12 21.56
C GLU A 185 18.74 7.79 21.63
N THR A 186 19.84 7.75 22.38
CA THR A 186 20.65 6.53 22.58
C THR A 186 19.81 5.40 23.18
N ILE A 187 19.00 5.69 24.21
CA ILE A 187 18.13 4.69 24.85
C ILE A 187 17.08 4.17 23.89
N PHE A 188 16.42 5.05 23.12
CA PHE A 188 15.41 4.66 22.15
C PHE A 188 16.00 3.81 21.03
N ASN A 189 17.12 4.22 20.44
CA ASN A 189 17.79 3.49 19.36
C ASN A 189 18.35 2.14 19.83
N ALA A 190 18.80 2.04 21.09
CA ALA A 190 19.16 0.76 21.70
C ALA A 190 17.94 -0.15 21.95
N ASN A 191 16.72 0.41 22.01
CA ASN A 191 15.48 -0.29 22.34
C ASN A 191 14.42 -0.12 21.24
N ARG A 192 14.75 -0.47 19.98
CA ARG A 192 13.86 -0.33 18.81
C ARG A 192 12.43 -0.86 19.03
N ASN A 193 12.28 -1.97 19.76
CA ASN A 193 10.96 -2.52 20.10
C ASN A 193 10.06 -1.54 20.89
N LYS A 194 10.64 -0.66 21.71
CA LYS A 194 9.88 0.38 22.43
C LYS A 194 9.43 1.50 21.49
N ILE A 195 10.25 1.85 20.49
CA ILE A 195 9.88 2.80 19.44
C ILE A 195 8.68 2.26 18.65
N VAL A 196 8.74 1.01 18.18
CA VAL A 196 7.63 0.39 17.44
C VAL A 196 6.35 0.35 18.27
N LYS A 197 6.45 -0.01 19.56
CA LYS A 197 5.30 0.04 20.48
C LYS A 197 4.73 1.45 20.64
N PHE A 198 5.59 2.48 20.74
CA PHE A 198 5.16 3.86 20.82
C PHE A 198 4.39 4.27 19.56
N LEU A 199 4.96 4.05 18.36
CA LEU A 199 4.32 4.42 17.10
C LEU A 199 3.01 3.66 16.84
N SER A 200 2.97 2.38 17.21
CA SER A 200 1.74 1.58 17.17
C SER A 200 0.66 2.16 18.09
N LYS A 201 1.01 2.55 19.33
CA LYS A 201 0.06 3.16 20.27
C LYS A 201 -0.37 4.56 19.86
N ALA A 202 0.50 5.34 19.22
CA ALA A 202 0.16 6.65 18.64
C ALA A 202 -0.72 6.53 17.37
N GLY A 203 -1.06 5.30 16.96
CA GLY A 203 -1.94 5.03 15.81
C GLY A 203 -1.34 5.43 14.47
N VAL A 204 -0.01 5.55 14.37
CA VAL A 204 0.65 6.07 13.17
C VAL A 204 0.49 5.10 11.99
N GLY A 205 0.56 3.79 12.25
CA GLY A 205 0.32 2.77 11.23
C GLY A 205 -1.08 2.85 10.63
N ASP A 206 -2.11 3.01 11.46
CA ASP A 206 -3.50 3.14 11.00
C ASP A 206 -3.72 4.43 10.20
N LYS A 207 -3.09 5.52 10.61
CA LYS A 207 -3.08 6.79 9.87
C LYS A 207 -2.43 6.62 8.49
N ILE A 208 -1.26 5.97 8.42
CA ILE A 208 -0.61 5.63 7.14
C ILE A 208 -1.54 4.80 6.26
N ASN A 209 -2.13 3.73 6.80
CA ASN A 209 -3.04 2.85 6.06
C ASN A 209 -4.19 3.62 5.44
N ASN A 210 -4.93 4.38 6.24
CA ASN A 210 -6.08 5.12 5.77
C ASN A 210 -5.71 6.17 4.72
N PHE A 211 -4.62 6.91 4.92
CA PHE A 211 -4.22 7.95 3.99
C PHE A 211 -3.65 7.43 2.69
N VAL A 212 -2.74 6.47 2.76
CA VAL A 212 -2.18 5.86 1.55
C VAL A 212 -3.29 5.17 0.77
N HIS A 213 -4.20 4.46 1.45
CA HIS A 213 -5.35 3.86 0.78
C HIS A 213 -6.23 4.92 0.07
N SER A 214 -6.61 6.00 0.75
CA SER A 214 -7.42 7.07 0.14
C SER A 214 -6.71 7.75 -1.04
N ARG A 215 -5.43 8.11 -0.88
CA ARG A 215 -4.65 8.80 -1.92
C ARG A 215 -4.34 7.90 -3.10
N LEU A 216 -4.06 6.64 -2.85
CA LEU A 216 -3.91 5.66 -3.92
C LEU A 216 -5.22 5.46 -4.67
N ALA A 217 -6.35 5.30 -3.98
CA ALA A 217 -7.64 5.17 -4.65
C ALA A 217 -7.93 6.37 -5.58
N GLU A 218 -7.77 7.60 -5.09
CA GLU A 218 -7.93 8.83 -5.89
C GLU A 218 -7.00 8.87 -7.11
N ALA A 219 -5.75 8.49 -6.92
CA ALA A 219 -4.76 8.55 -7.99
C ALA A 219 -4.92 7.42 -9.02
N LEU A 220 -5.41 6.25 -8.60
CA LEU A 220 -5.78 5.15 -9.50
C LEU A 220 -6.95 5.53 -10.39
N GLU A 221 -7.97 6.22 -9.86
CA GLU A 221 -9.07 6.78 -10.67
C GLU A 221 -8.56 7.72 -11.77
N THR A 222 -7.55 8.54 -11.44
CA THR A 222 -6.93 9.48 -12.39
C THR A 222 -6.09 8.78 -13.46
N HIS A 223 -5.60 7.57 -13.18
CA HIS A 223 -4.69 6.81 -14.06
C HIS A 223 -5.30 5.52 -14.63
N VAL A 224 -6.63 5.36 -14.53
CA VAL A 224 -7.37 4.22 -15.10
C VAL A 224 -6.89 3.92 -16.51
N ALA A 225 -6.86 4.93 -17.40
CA ALA A 225 -6.50 4.77 -18.80
C ALA A 225 -5.13 4.09 -19.00
N ALA A 226 -4.10 4.49 -18.25
CA ALA A 226 -2.77 3.90 -18.34
C ALA A 226 -2.76 2.43 -17.95
N VAL A 227 -3.52 2.05 -16.92
CA VAL A 227 -3.65 0.65 -16.49
C VAL A 227 -4.41 -0.18 -17.53
N CYS A 228 -5.43 0.41 -18.14
CA CYS A 228 -6.21 -0.25 -19.20
C CYS A 228 -5.38 -0.48 -20.46
N ASP A 229 -4.45 0.43 -20.78
CA ASP A 229 -3.53 0.26 -21.89
C ASP A 229 -2.57 -0.92 -21.66
N ILE A 230 -2.07 -1.09 -20.42
CA ILE A 230 -1.28 -2.27 -20.02
C ILE A 230 -2.11 -3.56 -20.16
N MET A 231 -3.38 -3.53 -19.77
CA MET A 231 -4.28 -4.69 -19.92
C MET A 231 -4.65 -4.99 -21.38
N ALA A 232 -4.59 -3.99 -22.27
CA ALA A 232 -4.92 -4.13 -23.69
C ALA A 232 -3.72 -4.57 -24.54
N SER A 233 -2.49 -4.24 -24.12
CA SER A 233 -1.25 -4.58 -24.83
C SER A 233 -0.77 -6.02 -24.60
N ASN A 234 -1.33 -6.70 -23.61
CA ASN A 234 -1.11 -8.12 -23.29
C ASN A 234 -2.33 -8.98 -23.67
#